data_AF-A0A6B9FS60-F1
#
_entry.id   AF-A0A6B9FS60-F1
#
_cell.length_a   1.000
_cell.length_b   1.000
_cell.length_c   1.000
_cell.angle_alpha   90.00
_cell.angle_beta   90.00
_cell.angle_gamma   90.00
#
_symmetry.space_group_name_H-M   'P 1'
#
loop_
_entity.id
_entity.type
_entity.pdbx_description
1 polymer ?
#
loop_
_entity_poly.entity_id
_entity_poly.type
_entity_poly.pdbx_seq_one_letter_code
_entity_poly.pdbx_strand_id
1 'polypeptide(L)' 'MTETVPQTSQYVITAHAQRGFIQQTRARAASAIVLARRWLDAGYNDVEVLDPSGRQLNAERYRNAILSSGKLFR' A
#
# COMPACT_ATOMS: atom_id res chain seq x y z
N MET A 1 28.35 2.12 -17.83
CA MET A 1 27.67 1.37 -16.76
C MET A 1 26.39 2.11 -16.47
N THR A 2 25.30 1.72 -17.12
CA THR A 2 23.99 2.34 -16.90
C THR A 2 23.11 1.21 -16.39
N GLU A 3 23.10 1.07 -15.07
CA GLU A 3 22.14 0.20 -14.39
C GLU A 3 20.75 0.76 -14.69
N THR A 4 20.11 0.19 -15.71
CA THR A 4 18.67 0.27 -15.88
C THR A 4 18.08 -0.45 -14.68
N VAL A 5 17.91 0.27 -13.57
CA VAL A 5 17.15 -0.22 -12.42
C VAL A 5 15.82 -0.66 -13.03
N PRO A 6 15.47 -1.96 -12.98
CA PRO A 6 14.17 -2.37 -13.48
C PRO A 6 13.18 -1.50 -12.70
N GLN A 7 12.37 -0.72 -13.41
CA GLN A 7 11.22 0.00 -12.86
C GLN A 7 10.36 -1.06 -12.20
N THR A 8 10.72 -1.39 -10.97
CA THR A 8 10.12 -2.46 -10.21
C THR A 8 8.76 -1.89 -9.95
N SER A 9 7.73 -2.60 -10.40
CA SER A 9 6.35 -2.19 -10.23
C SER A 9 6.05 -2.05 -8.74
N GLN A 10 6.35 -0.88 -8.18
CA GLN A 10 6.35 -0.60 -6.76
C GLN A 10 5.06 0.13 -6.41
N TYR A 11 4.42 -0.37 -5.36
CA TYR A 11 3.28 0.25 -4.72
C TYR A 11 3.79 1.34 -3.79
N VAL A 12 3.23 2.54 -3.90
CA VAL A 12 3.57 3.67 -3.04
C VAL A 12 2.50 3.78 -1.97
N ILE A 13 2.89 3.92 -0.71
CA ILE A 13 2.00 4.10 0.43
C ILE A 13 2.32 5.45 1.02
N THR A 14 1.35 6.36 1.05
CA THR A 14 1.45 7.68 1.66
C THR A 14 0.51 7.75 2.85
N ALA A 15 0.89 8.48 3.88
CA ALA A 15 0.01 8.77 5.01
C ALA A 15 0.36 10.11 5.64
N HIS A 16 -0.66 10.76 6.20
CA HIS A 16 -0.51 11.96 7.01
C HIS A 16 -0.35 11.60 8.49
N ALA A 17 0.85 11.84 8.99
CA ALA A 17 1.22 11.75 10.39
C ALA A 17 1.00 13.09 11.11
N GLN A 18 1.02 13.08 12.44
CA GLN A 18 0.92 14.31 13.25
C GLN A 18 2.03 15.35 12.97
N ARG A 19 3.15 14.93 12.37
CA ARG A 19 4.31 15.78 12.05
C ARG A 19 4.55 15.96 10.54
N GLY A 20 3.58 15.62 9.70
CA GLY A 20 3.67 15.75 8.24
C GLY A 20 3.40 14.44 7.51
N PHE A 21 3.89 14.32 6.28
CA PHE A 21 3.60 13.15 5.44
C PHE A 21 4.72 12.11 5.52
N ILE A 22 4.33 10.84 5.57
CA ILE A 22 5.23 9.71 5.42
C ILE A 22 4.92 8.96 4.13
N GLN A 23 5.97 8.50 3.45
CA GLN A 23 5.86 7.73 2.22
C GLN A 23 6.75 6.48 2.30
N GLN A 24 6.23 5.33 1.89
CA GLN A 24 7.01 4.11 1.71
C GLN A 24 6.66 3.42 0.39
N THR A 25 7.60 2.66 -0.16
CA THR A 25 7.36 1.83 -1.34
C THR A 25 7.45 0.35 -1.01
N ARG A 26 6.64 -0.47 -1.68
CA ARG A 26 6.62 -1.93 -1.54
C ARG A 26 6.52 -2.59 -2.91
N ALA A 27 7.23 -3.69 -3.12
CA ALA A 27 7.17 -4.44 -4.38
C ALA A 27 5.86 -5.24 -4.58
N ARG A 28 5.08 -5.46 -3.50
CA ARG A 28 3.86 -6.29 -3.53
C ARG A 28 2.66 -5.51 -2.98
N ALA A 29 1.50 -5.67 -3.62
CA ALA A 29 0.25 -5.07 -3.19
C ALA A 29 -0.13 -5.49 -1.76
N ALA A 30 -0.08 -6.78 -1.46
CA ALA A 30 -0.43 -7.29 -0.13
C ALA A 30 0.40 -6.64 0.98
N SER A 31 1.71 -6.46 0.76
CA SER A 31 2.59 -5.80 1.72
C SER A 31 2.27 -4.31 1.88
N ALA A 32 1.93 -3.62 0.79
CA ALA A 32 1.50 -2.22 0.82
C ALA A 32 0.22 -2.04 1.64
N ILE A 33 -0.76 -2.93 1.44
CA ILE A 33 -2.03 -2.89 2.16
C ILE A 33 -1.87 -3.21 3.65
N VAL A 34 -1.04 -4.20 3.99
CA VAL A 34 -0.73 -4.51 5.41
C VAL A 34 -0.07 -3.31 6.09
N LEU A 35 0.84 -2.61 5.40
CA LEU A 35 1.47 -1.40 5.94
C LEU A 35 0.45 -0.27 6.12
N ALA A 36 -0.36 -0.01 5.09
CA ALA A 36 -1.42 0.99 5.16
C ALA A 36 -2.38 0.73 6.32
N ARG A 37 -2.73 -0.54 6.57
CA ARG A 37 -3.56 -0.92 7.70
C ARG A 37 -2.89 -0.63 9.05
N ARG A 38 -1.61 -0.97 9.19
CA ARG A 38 -0.84 -0.65 10.40
C ARG A 38 -0.77 0.85 10.67
N TRP A 39 -0.71 1.67 9.61
CA TRP A 39 -0.73 3.13 9.74
C TRP A 39 -2.11 3.63 10.19
N LEU A 40 -3.20 3.10 9.63
CA LEU A 40 -4.55 3.41 10.12
C LEU A 40 -4.73 3.02 11.60
N ASP A 41 -4.33 1.80 11.98
CA ASP A 41 -4.38 1.32 13.37
C ASP A 41 -3.47 2.12 14.32
N ALA A 42 -2.38 2.69 13.80
CA ALA A 42 -1.49 3.58 14.56
C ALA A 42 -1.98 5.05 14.59
N GLY A 43 -3.14 5.36 14.03
CA GLY A 43 -3.76 6.69 14.06
C GLY A 43 -3.26 7.68 13.00
N TYR A 44 -2.63 7.17 11.93
CA TYR A 44 -2.30 8.00 10.77
C TYR A 44 -3.57 8.26 9.95
N ASN A 45 -3.68 9.47 9.41
CA ASN A 45 -4.81 9.90 8.58
C ASN A 45 -4.40 9.91 7.10
N ASP A 46 -5.39 10.01 6.19
CA ASP A 46 -5.16 10.12 4.75
C ASP A 46 -4.18 9.06 4.20
N VAL A 47 -4.37 7.81 4.65
CA VAL A 47 -3.53 6.70 4.20
C VAL A 47 -3.96 6.28 2.79
N GLU A 48 -3.09 6.51 1.81
CA GLU A 48 -3.31 6.15 0.42
C GLU A 48 -2.30 5.10 -0.03
N VAL A 49 -2.75 4.23 -0.94
CA VAL A 49 -1.88 3.28 -1.61
C VAL A 49 -2.03 3.50 -3.10
N LEU A 50 -0.94 3.76 -3.81
CA LEU A 50 -0.89 3.84 -5.26
C LEU A 50 -0.29 2.55 -5.81
N ASP A 51 -0.89 2.04 -6.87
CA ASP A 51 -0.30 0.96 -7.65
C ASP A 51 0.87 1.47 -8.50
N PRO A 52 1.63 0.58 -9.13
CA PRO A 52 2.77 0.94 -9.98
C PRO A 52 2.38 1.75 -11.23
N SER A 53 1.10 1.75 -11.59
CA SER A 53 0.51 2.55 -12.66
C SER A 53 -0.02 3.91 -12.16
N GLY A 54 0.21 4.25 -10.88
CA GLY A 54 -0.23 5.49 -10.26
C GLY A 54 -1.73 5.52 -9.90
N ARG A 55 -2.42 4.38 -9.96
CA ARG A 55 -3.84 4.30 -9.59
C ARG A 55 -3.97 4.08 -8.10
N GLN A 56 -4.85 4.85 -7.47
CA GLN A 56 -5.15 4.67 -6.07
C GLN A 56 -5.87 3.33 -5.84
N LEU A 57 -5.21 2.47 -5.07
CA LEU A 57 -5.78 1.25 -4.54
C LEU A 57 -6.69 1.63 -3.39
N ASN A 58 -7.97 1.77 -3.72
CA ASN A 58 -8.99 2.06 -2.74
C ASN A 58 -9.00 0.97 -1.67
N ALA A 59 -8.62 1.34 -0.44
CA ALA A 59 -8.48 0.43 0.69
C ALA A 59 -9.78 -0.34 0.99
N GLU A 60 -10.95 0.24 0.68
CA GLU A 60 -12.27 -0.40 0.78
C GLU A 60 -12.45 -1.57 -0.21
N ARG A 61 -12.00 -1.41 -1.46
CA ARG A 61 -12.05 -2.51 -2.44
C ARG A 61 -11.08 -3.63 -2.08
N TYR A 62 -9.91 -3.27 -1.54
CA TYR A 62 -8.94 -4.26 -1.09
C TYR A 62 -9.34 -4.97 0.21
N ARG A 63 -10.07 -4.29 1.11
CA ARG A 63 -10.71 -4.90 2.27
C ARG A 63 -11.60 -6.06 1.83
N ASN A 64 -12.43 -5.87 0.82
CA ASN A 64 -13.26 -6.95 0.27
C ASN A 64 -12.44 -8.05 -0.41
N ALA A 65 -11.38 -7.71 -1.15
CA ALA A 65 -10.52 -8.71 -1.78
C ALA A 65 -9.76 -9.57 -0.76
N ILE A 66 -9.24 -8.98 0.32
CA ILE A 66 -8.49 -9.68 1.36
C ILE A 66 -9.42 -10.44 2.32
N LEU A 67 -10.55 -9.85 2.74
CA LEU A 67 -11.54 -10.55 3.56
C LEU A 67 -12.19 -11.72 2.80
N SER A 68 -12.41 -11.57 1.49
CA SER A 68 -12.89 -12.69 0.65
C SER A 68 -11.81 -13.77 0.46
N SER A 69 -10.52 -13.37 0.41
CA SER A 69 -9.39 -14.31 0.36
C SER A 69 -9.13 -15.04 1.69
N GLY A 70 -9.78 -14.64 2.78
CA GLY A 70 -9.77 -15.36 4.06
C GLY A 70 -10.49 -16.72 4.03
N LYS A 71 -11.18 -17.05 2.94
CA LYS A 71 -11.87 -18.33 2.75
C LYS A 71 -11.11 -19.35 1.87
N LEU A 72 -9.93 -18.99 1.37
CA LEU A 72 -9.15 -19.80 0.41
C LEU A 72 -7.85 -20.39 0.97
N PHE A 73 -7.53 -20.16 2.25
CA PHE A 73 -6.43 -20.83 2.94
C PHE A 73 -6.97 -21.69 4.09
N ARG A 74 -7.57 -22.84 3.74
CA ARG A 74 -7.68 -23.98 4.65
C ARG A 74 -7.10 -25.20 3.97
#